data_AF-A0A355FC02-F1
#
_entry.id   AF-A0A355FC02-F1
#
_cell.length_a   1.000
_cell.length_b   1.000
_cell.length_c   1.000
_cell.angle_alpha   90.00
_cell.angle_beta   90.00
_cell.angle_gamma   90.00
#
_symmetry.space_group_name_H-M   'P 1'
#
loop_
_entity.id
_entity.type
_entity.pdbx_description
1 polymer ?
#
loop_
_entity_poly.entity_id
_entity_poly.type
_entity_poly.pdbx_seq_one_letter_code
_entity_poly.pdbx_strand_id
1 'polypeptide(L)' 'MLSTSRRRAAFYMRTTIHIEDGLFTDLMRLTHATTKTQAVRDALKEFIRLRRKEELLALQGRLEIEDNWRQLRESELTEV' A
#
# COMPACT_ATOMS: atom_id res chain seq x y z
N MET A 1 19.92 3.05 35.59
CA MET A 1 18.57 3.63 35.68
C MET A 1 18.32 4.47 34.43
N LEU A 2 17.79 3.85 33.38
CA LEU A 2 17.16 4.47 32.20
C LEU A 2 16.50 3.32 31.44
N SER A 3 15.18 3.21 31.61
CA SER A 3 14.34 2.16 31.04
C SER A 3 14.36 2.26 29.52
N THR A 4 14.99 1.27 28.89
CA THR A 4 15.10 1.10 27.45
C THR A 4 13.73 1.05 26.79
N SER A 5 13.51 1.98 25.86
CA SER A 5 12.64 1.85 24.69
C SER A 5 11.19 1.43 24.94
N ARG A 6 10.34 2.44 25.09
CA ARG A 6 8.89 2.33 24.89
C ARG A 6 8.66 1.89 23.43
N ARG A 7 8.55 0.58 23.18
CA ARG A 7 7.99 0.05 21.91
C ARG A 7 6.71 0.83 21.63
N ARG A 8 6.64 1.54 20.49
CA ARG A 8 5.39 2.16 20.02
C ARG A 8 4.36 1.04 19.85
N ALA A 9 3.51 0.82 20.85
CA ALA A 9 2.30 0.06 20.67
C ALA A 9 1.53 0.73 19.53
N ALA A 10 1.13 -0.03 18.51
CA ALA A 10 0.28 0.49 17.46
C ALA A 10 -0.97 1.06 18.10
N PHE A 11 -1.09 2.39 18.14
CA PHE A 11 -2.27 3.07 18.65
C PHE A 11 -3.40 2.80 17.67
N TYR A 12 -4.28 1.86 18.00
CA TYR A 12 -5.53 1.66 17.29
C TYR A 12 -6.51 2.75 17.75
N MET A 13 -6.91 3.60 16.81
CA MET A 13 -7.94 4.62 17.05
C MET A 13 -9.31 4.01 16.75
N ARG A 14 -10.25 4.15 17.70
CA ARG A 14 -11.66 3.84 17.47
C ARG A 14 -12.38 5.14 17.10
N THR A 15 -13.07 5.13 15.97
CA THR A 15 -13.72 6.32 15.42
C THR A 15 -15.16 5.99 15.06
N THR A 16 -16.06 6.94 15.30
CA THR A 16 -17.45 6.90 14.83
C THR A 16 -17.56 7.84 13.63
N ILE A 17 -18.04 7.32 12.50
CA ILE A 17 -18.24 8.07 11.27
C ILE A 17 -19.62 7.74 10.70
N HIS A 18 -20.28 8.73 10.08
CA HIS A 18 -21.53 8.52 9.37
C HIS A 18 -21.23 8.15 7.91
N ILE A 19 -21.76 7.02 7.45
CA ILE A 19 -21.58 6.51 6.09
C ILE A 19 -22.95 6.03 5.58
N GLU A 20 -23.24 6.24 4.30
CA GLU A 20 -24.42 5.71 3.65
C GLU A 20 -24.41 4.17 3.60
N ASP A 21 -25.54 3.53 3.91
CA ASP A 21 -25.64 2.07 3.98
C ASP A 21 -25.36 1.37 2.64
N GLY A 22 -25.74 2.01 1.53
CA GLY A 22 -25.46 1.52 0.18
C GLY A 22 -23.95 1.40 -0.08
N LEU A 23 -23.19 2.45 0.28
CA LEU A 23 -21.74 2.47 0.14
C LEU A 23 -21.09 1.33 0.94
N PHE A 24 -21.59 1.08 2.15
CA PHE A 24 -21.04 0.03 3.00
C PHE A 24 -21.39 -1.37 2.49
N THR A 25 -22.58 -1.54 1.93
CA THR A 25 -23.00 -2.78 1.27
C THR A 25 -22.07 -3.12 0.11
N ASP A 26 -21.78 -2.15 -0.75
CA ASP A 26 -20.86 -2.33 -1.86
C ASP A 26 -19.43 -2.59 -1.40
N LEU A 27 -18.96 -1.86 -0.39
CA LEU A 27 -17.64 -2.07 0.20
C LEU A 27 -17.48 -3.51 0.71
N MET A 28 -18.47 -4.03 1.44
CA MET A 28 -18.46 -5.41 1.95
C MET A 28 -18.47 -6.43 0.80
N ARG A 29 -19.28 -6.19 -0.25
CA ARG A 29 -19.34 -7.05 -1.44
C ARG A 29 -18.03 -7.09 -2.22
N LEU A 30 -17.37 -5.94 -2.39
CA LEU A 30 -16.12 -5.81 -3.14
C LEU A 30 -14.90 -6.32 -2.37
N THR A 31 -14.87 -6.13 -1.06
CA THR A 31 -13.75 -6.59 -0.20
C THR A 31 -13.89 -8.03 0.23
N HIS A 32 -15.09 -8.64 0.10
CA HIS A 32 -15.43 -9.95 0.65
C HIS A 32 -15.12 -10.09 2.16
N ALA A 33 -15.09 -8.96 2.88
CA ALA A 33 -14.73 -8.94 4.28
C ALA A 33 -15.87 -9.46 5.17
N THR A 34 -15.51 -10.16 6.24
CA THR A 34 -16.48 -10.68 7.22
C THR A 34 -17.00 -9.62 8.19
N THR A 35 -16.24 -8.53 8.40
CA THR A 35 -16.60 -7.46 9.33
C THR A 35 -16.45 -6.09 8.71
N LYS A 36 -17.27 -5.15 9.17
CA LYS A 36 -17.23 -3.74 8.74
C LYS A 36 -15.84 -3.11 8.94
N THR A 37 -15.23 -3.36 10.09
CA THR A 37 -13.88 -2.86 10.40
C THR A 37 -12.83 -3.42 9.44
N GLN A 38 -12.93 -4.70 9.08
CA GLN A 38 -11.99 -5.31 8.13
C GLN A 38 -12.15 -4.71 6.74
N ALA A 39 -13.39 -4.55 6.26
CA ALA A 39 -13.69 -3.95 4.96
C ALA A 39 -13.09 -2.54 4.83
N VAL A 40 -13.29 -1.71 5.85
CA VAL A 40 -12.73 -0.34 5.89
C VAL A 40 -11.21 -0.36 5.93
N ARG A 41 -10.62 -1.24 6.74
CA ARG A 41 -9.16 -1.38 6.83
C ARG A 41 -8.55 -1.75 5.49
N ASP A 42 -9.17 -2.70 4.78
CA ASP A 42 -8.65 -3.17 3.49
C ASP A 42 -8.81 -2.12 2.40
N ALA A 43 -9.94 -1.42 2.36
CA ALA A 43 -10.13 -0.29 1.45
C ALA A 43 -9.13 0.84 1.70
N LEU A 44 -8.84 1.18 2.97
CA LEU A 44 -7.84 2.21 3.30
C LEU A 44 -6.44 1.80 2.85
N LYS A 45 -6.04 0.54 3.07
CA LYS A 45 -4.75 0.02 2.61
C LYS A 45 -4.64 0.09 1.09
N GLU A 46 -5.68 -0.33 0.40
CA GLU A 46 -5.71 -0.36 -1.06
C GLU A 46 -5.70 1.05 -1.64
N PHE A 47 -6.47 1.97 -1.07
CA PHE A 47 -6.46 3.37 -1.48
C PHE A 47 -5.07 4.00 -1.36
N ILE A 48 -4.39 3.80 -0.23
CA ILE A 48 -3.02 4.31 -0.03
C ILE A 48 -2.06 3.67 -1.05
N ARG A 49 -2.19 2.36 -1.32
CA ARG A 49 -1.38 1.65 -2.30
C ARG A 49 -1.55 2.22 -3.71
N LEU A 50 -2.79 2.52 -4.10
CA LEU A 50 -3.09 3.13 -5.39
C LEU A 50 -2.50 4.54 -5.51
N ARG A 51 -2.62 5.39 -4.48
CA ARG A 51 -2.01 6.72 -4.48
C ARG A 51 -0.49 6.68 -4.59
N ARG A 52 0.17 5.77 -3.87
CA ARG A 52 1.62 5.57 -4.02
C ARG A 52 2.02 5.14 -5.43
N LYS A 53 1.20 4.29 -6.07
CA LYS A 53 1.44 3.90 -7.47
C LYS A 53 1.32 5.10 -8.41
N GLU A 54 0.32 5.95 -8.21
CA GLU A 54 0.14 7.19 -8.98
C GLU A 54 1.34 8.13 -8.80
N GLU A 55 1.85 8.30 -7.58
CA GLU A 55 3.05 9.09 -7.30
C GLU A 55 4.28 8.54 -8.05
N LEU A 56 4.47 7.22 -8.06
CA LEU A 56 5.56 6.58 -8.81
C LEU A 56 5.42 6.80 -10.31
N LEU A 57 4.20 6.67 -10.85
CA LEU A 57 3.94 6.94 -12.27
C LEU A 57 4.15 8.42 -12.62
N ALA A 58 3.88 9.34 -11.69
CA ALA A 58 4.15 10.77 -11.91
C ALA A 58 5.66 11.10 -11.98
N LEU A 59 6.53 10.21 -11.50
CA LEU A 59 7.98 10.31 -11.67
C LEU A 59 8.46 9.79 -13.04
N GLN A 60 7.58 9.16 -13.83
CA GLN A 60 7.89 8.68 -15.16
C GLN A 60 8.33 9.84 -16.06
N GLY A 61 9.49 9.69 -16.72
CA GLY A 61 10.11 10.74 -17.54
C GLY A 61 11.03 11.69 -16.78
N ARG A 62 11.13 11.58 -15.44
CA ARG A 62 12.18 12.27 -14.65
C ARG A 62 13.37 11.38 -14.31
N LEU A 63 13.20 10.07 -14.48
CA LEU A 63 14.26 9.08 -14.27
C LEU A 63 14.97 8.86 -15.59
N GLU A 64 16.24 9.27 -15.67
CA GLU A 64 17.13 8.85 -16.74
C GLU A 64 17.47 7.38 -16.49
N ILE A 65 16.94 6.49 -17.33
CA ILE A 65 17.25 5.06 -17.31
C ILE A 65 18.15 4.81 -18.50
N GLU A 66 19.35 4.27 -18.25
CA GLU A 66 20.26 3.85 -19.31
C GLU A 66 19.66 2.68 -20.10
N ASP A 67 19.66 2.76 -21.44
CA ASP A 67 19.15 1.69 -22.33
C ASP A 67 20.17 0.55 -22.51
N ASN A 68 20.74 0.08 -21.40
CA ASN A 68 21.79 -0.94 -21.37
C ASN A 68 21.26 -2.34 -20.98
N TRP A 69 19.94 -2.56 -21.07
CA TRP A 69 19.30 -3.80 -20.60
C TRP A 69 19.84 -5.08 -21.27
N ARG A 70 20.33 -4.99 -22.51
CA ARG A 70 20.97 -6.13 -23.20
C ARG A 70 22.31 -6.51 -22.57
N GLN A 71 23.10 -5.52 -22.19
CA GLN A 71 24.39 -5.73 -21.52
C GLN A 71 24.17 -6.30 -20.12
N LEU A 72 23.20 -5.76 -19.36
CA LEU A 72 22.80 -6.29 -18.06
C LEU A 72 22.29 -7.74 -18.14
N ARG A 73 21.58 -8.10 -19.22
CA ARG A 73 21.13 -9.48 -19.45
C ARG A 73 22.27 -10.43 -19.79
N GLU A 74 23.24 -9.96 -20.57
CA GLU A 74 24.40 -10.76 -20.99
C GLU A 74 25.37 -11.00 -19.82
N SER A 75 25.53 -10.03 -18.91
CA SER A 75 26.33 -10.20 -17.70
C SER A 75 25.78 -11.29 -16.77
N GLU A 76 24.45 -11.40 -16.61
CA GLU A 76 23.82 -12.45 -15.78
C GLU A 76 24.05 -13.87 -16.32
N LEU A 77 24.13 -14.03 -17.65
CA LEU A 77 24.36 -15.33 -18.31
C LEU A 77 25.82 -15.77 -18.28
N THR A 78 26.74 -14.82 -18.07
CA THR A 78 28.19 -15.06 -18.08
C THR A 78 28.72 -15.38 -16.67
N GLU A 79 27.93 -15.15 -15.62
CA GLU A 79 28.25 -15.53 -14.23
C GLU A 79 27.97 -17.02 -13.90
N VAL A 80 28.04 -17.93 -14.89
CA VAL A 80 27.90 -19.39 -14.72
C VAL A 80 29.22 -20.12 -14.95
#